data_AF-A0A1Q5MQU6-F1
#
_entry.id   AF-A0A1Q5MQU6-F1
#
_cell.length_a   1.000
_cell.length_b   1.000
_cell.length_c   1.000
_cell.angle_alpha   90.00
_cell.angle_beta   90.00
_cell.angle_gamma   90.00
#
_symmetry.space_group_name_H-M   'P 1'
#
loop_
_entity.id
_entity.type
_entity.pdbx_description
1 polymer ?
#
loop_
_entity_poly.entity_id
_entity_poly.type
_entity_poly.pdbx_seq_one_letter_code
_entity_poly.pdbx_strand_id
1 'polypeptide(L)'
;MSENPTSDALPEYAERVLDVAELIPPGRVMTYGDIAEWLGDGGPRQVGRAMALYGSAVPWWRVVRSDGTLLPGHELRALNHYRAESTPLREAPASADGHVPRLDMRRARWDGVPGAAADAGADGRAGGPGADGGGGAHT
;
A
#
# COMPACT_ATOMS: atom_id res chain seq x y z
N MET A 1 -35.71 21.46 -21.43
CA MET A 1 -34.48 20.87 -21.99
C MET A 1 -34.12 19.70 -21.11
N SER A 2 -34.50 18.50 -21.54
CA SER A 2 -34.05 17.27 -20.92
C SER A 2 -32.67 16.97 -21.45
N GLU A 3 -31.65 17.07 -20.60
CA GLU A 3 -30.37 16.44 -20.86
C GLU A 3 -30.15 15.46 -19.72
N ASN A 4 -30.39 14.20 -20.02
CA ASN A 4 -30.11 13.07 -19.16
C ASN A 4 -28.76 12.54 -19.67
N PRO A 5 -27.61 12.91 -19.06
CA PRO A 5 -26.34 12.40 -19.54
C PRO A 5 -26.23 10.91 -19.21
N THR A 6 -26.27 10.11 -20.28
CA THR A 6 -25.49 8.89 -20.49
C THR A 6 -25.53 7.85 -19.38
N SER A 7 -26.38 6.84 -19.56
CA SER A 7 -26.47 5.64 -18.72
C SER A 7 -25.25 4.70 -18.80
N ASP A 8 -24.10 5.19 -19.29
CA ASP A 8 -22.82 4.47 -19.47
C ASP A 8 -21.63 5.24 -18.83
N ALA A 9 -21.85 6.42 -18.27
CA ALA A 9 -20.79 7.20 -17.62
C ALA A 9 -20.63 6.77 -16.15
N LEU A 10 -19.38 6.59 -15.73
CA LEU A 10 -19.05 6.34 -14.34
C LEU A 10 -19.43 7.56 -13.48
N PRO A 11 -19.95 7.40 -12.24
CA PRO A 11 -20.13 8.54 -11.36
C PRO A 11 -18.80 9.27 -11.13
N GLU A 12 -18.79 10.60 -11.16
CA GLU A 12 -17.57 11.42 -11.00
C GLU A 12 -16.73 11.04 -9.78
N TYR A 13 -17.37 10.73 -8.65
CA TYR A 13 -16.66 10.27 -7.45
C TYR A 13 -15.92 8.95 -7.68
N ALA A 14 -16.53 8.02 -8.43
CA ALA A 14 -15.87 6.76 -8.74
C ALA A 14 -14.71 6.97 -9.71
N GLU A 15 -14.82 7.87 -10.70
CA GLU A 15 -13.69 8.25 -11.57
C GLU A 15 -12.50 8.74 -10.73
N ARG A 16 -12.74 9.70 -9.82
CA ARG A 16 -11.71 10.22 -8.93
C ARG A 16 -11.07 9.14 -8.03
N VAL A 17 -11.86 8.16 -7.56
CA VAL A 17 -11.33 7.02 -6.78
C VAL A 17 -10.44 6.13 -7.66
N LEU A 18 -10.85 5.84 -8.90
CA LEU A 18 -10.08 5.03 -9.83
C LEU A 18 -8.76 5.71 -10.22
N ASP A 19 -8.78 7.01 -10.49
CA ASP A 19 -7.57 7.80 -10.77
C ASP A 19 -6.55 7.70 -9.63
N VAL A 20 -7.01 7.83 -8.37
CA VAL A 20 -6.12 7.68 -7.21
C VAL A 20 -5.55 6.27 -7.12
N ALA A 21 -6.35 5.22 -7.40
CA ALA A 21 -5.87 3.85 -7.38
C ALA A 21 -4.75 3.60 -8.41
N GLU A 22 -4.84 4.22 -9.59
CA GLU A 22 -3.80 4.13 -10.63
C GLU A 22 -2.50 4.88 -10.26
N LEU A 23 -2.60 5.94 -9.47
CA LEU A 23 -1.45 6.70 -9.00
C LEU A 23 -0.60 5.95 -7.97
N ILE A 24 -1.17 4.98 -7.25
CA ILE A 24 -0.44 4.24 -6.21
C ILE A 24 0.72 3.47 -6.86
N PRO A 25 2.00 3.72 -6.49
CA PRO A 25 3.13 3.06 -7.12
C PRO A 25 3.13 1.53 -6.91
N PRO A 26 3.75 0.75 -7.82
CA PRO A 26 3.99 -0.67 -7.60
C PRO A 26 4.69 -0.93 -6.26
N GLY A 27 4.24 -1.95 -5.53
CA GLY A 27 4.82 -2.32 -4.25
C GLY A 27 4.32 -1.48 -3.06
N ARG A 28 3.46 -0.49 -3.33
CA ARG A 28 2.84 0.36 -2.32
C ARG A 28 1.31 0.19 -2.30
N VAL A 29 0.70 0.57 -1.19
CA VAL A 29 -0.76 0.48 -0.98
C VAL A 29 -1.30 1.73 -0.29
N MET A 30 -2.58 2.04 -0.52
CA MET A 30 -3.36 2.98 0.28
C MET A 30 -4.58 2.27 0.86
N THR A 31 -5.03 2.70 2.04
CA THR A 31 -6.30 2.20 2.57
C THR A 31 -7.49 2.90 1.92
N TYR A 32 -8.68 2.30 1.98
CA TYR A 32 -9.91 3.00 1.61
C TYR A 32 -10.11 4.34 2.33
N GLY A 33 -9.63 4.45 3.57
CA GLY A 33 -9.66 5.70 4.32
C GLY A 33 -8.67 6.71 3.79
N ASP A 34 -7.45 6.27 3.47
CA ASP A 34 -6.39 7.13 2.93
C ASP A 34 -6.84 7.78 1.61
N ILE A 35 -7.54 7.03 0.75
CA ILE A 35 -8.09 7.57 -0.50
C ILE A 35 -9.20 8.60 -0.22
N ALA A 36 -10.09 8.32 0.74
CA ALA A 36 -11.13 9.29 1.11
C ALA A 36 -10.51 10.58 1.67
N GLU A 37 -9.47 10.47 2.50
CA GLU A 37 -8.71 11.61 3.01
C GLU A 37 -7.99 12.36 1.90
N TRP A 38 -7.35 11.65 0.96
CA TRP A 38 -6.67 12.23 -0.20
C TRP A 38 -7.62 13.04 -1.08
N LEU A 39 -8.82 12.51 -1.33
CA LEU A 39 -9.84 13.19 -2.13
C LEU A 39 -10.51 14.34 -1.38
N GLY A 40 -10.41 14.38 -0.04
CA GLY A 40 -11.12 15.34 0.80
C GLY A 40 -12.65 15.22 0.72
N ASP A 41 -13.17 14.10 0.21
CA ASP A 41 -14.58 13.90 -0.12
C ASP A 41 -14.98 12.43 0.07
N GLY A 42 -16.25 12.23 0.41
CA GLY A 42 -16.81 10.92 0.71
C GLY A 42 -16.20 10.27 1.95
N GLY A 43 -16.24 8.94 1.99
CA GLY A 43 -15.69 8.18 3.12
C GLY A 43 -15.26 6.77 2.73
N PRO A 44 -14.54 6.04 3.62
CA PRO A 44 -13.95 4.74 3.29
C PRO A 44 -14.94 3.73 2.68
N ARG A 45 -16.19 3.76 3.14
CA ARG A 45 -17.26 2.89 2.62
C ARG A 45 -17.68 3.25 1.19
N GLN A 46 -17.68 4.53 0.85
CA GLN A 46 -18.00 5.00 -0.50
C GLN A 46 -16.87 4.63 -1.47
N VAL A 47 -15.61 4.80 -1.07
CA VAL A 47 -14.44 4.30 -1.82
C VAL A 47 -14.54 2.79 -2.04
N GLY A 48 -14.83 2.03 -0.97
CA GLY A 48 -15.02 0.58 -1.08
C GLY A 48 -16.13 0.19 -2.06
N ARG A 49 -17.25 0.92 -2.08
CA ARG A 49 -18.35 0.70 -3.05
C ARG A 49 -17.91 1.03 -4.47
N ALA A 50 -17.19 2.13 -4.69
CA ALA A 50 -16.67 2.50 -6.01
C ALA A 50 -15.71 1.41 -6.53
N MET A 51 -14.75 0.97 -5.71
CA MET A 51 -13.82 -0.10 -6.07
C MET A 51 -14.53 -1.44 -6.35
N ALA A 52 -15.57 -1.78 -5.59
CA ALA A 52 -16.33 -3.01 -5.80
C ALA A 52 -17.13 -3.02 -7.11
N LEU A 53 -17.65 -1.86 -7.53
CA LEU A 53 -18.47 -1.74 -8.74
C LEU A 53 -17.62 -1.51 -10.00
N TYR A 54 -16.51 -0.79 -9.88
CA TYR A 54 -15.80 -0.22 -11.04
C TYR A 54 -14.28 -0.46 -11.02
N GLY A 55 -13.73 -0.99 -9.93
CA GLY A 55 -12.28 -1.12 -9.73
C GLY A 55 -11.61 -2.28 -10.48
N SER A 56 -12.34 -3.08 -11.27
CA SER A 56 -11.79 -4.27 -11.93
C SER A 56 -10.73 -3.96 -12.99
N ALA A 57 -10.72 -2.74 -13.53
CA ALA A 57 -9.79 -2.29 -14.57
C ALA A 57 -8.52 -1.61 -14.03
N VAL A 58 -8.48 -1.23 -12.76
CA VAL A 58 -7.36 -0.51 -12.11
C VAL A 58 -6.57 -1.46 -11.18
N PRO A 59 -5.42 -1.08 -10.59
CA PRO A 59 -4.65 -1.98 -9.73
C PRO A 59 -5.29 -2.10 -8.34
N TRP A 60 -6.49 -2.67 -8.28
CA TRP A 60 -7.34 -2.74 -7.09
C TRP A 60 -6.67 -3.41 -5.89
N TRP A 61 -5.66 -4.26 -6.11
CA TRP A 61 -4.87 -4.86 -5.03
C TRP A 61 -4.07 -3.81 -4.25
N ARG A 62 -3.81 -2.63 -4.82
CA ARG A 62 -3.14 -1.52 -4.12
C ARG A 62 -4.08 -0.73 -3.20
N VAL A 63 -5.40 -0.99 -3.24
CA VAL A 63 -6.40 -0.37 -2.37
C VAL A 63 -6.91 -1.39 -1.35
N VAL A 64 -6.56 -1.20 -0.08
CA VAL A 64 -6.64 -2.26 0.93
C VAL A 64 -7.39 -1.85 2.19
N ARG A 65 -7.66 -2.84 3.06
CA ARG A 65 -8.18 -2.55 4.41
C ARG A 65 -7.09 -1.98 5.30
N SER A 66 -7.49 -1.20 6.29
CA SER A 66 -6.57 -0.57 7.26
C SER A 66 -5.78 -1.58 8.11
N ASP A 67 -6.29 -2.81 8.25
CA ASP A 67 -5.64 -3.88 9.01
C ASP A 67 -4.69 -4.75 8.17
N GLY A 68 -4.52 -4.43 6.88
CA GLY A 68 -3.65 -5.17 5.96
C GLY A 68 -4.14 -6.58 5.61
N THR A 69 -5.41 -6.90 5.91
CA THR A 69 -6.01 -8.17 5.46
C THR A 69 -6.25 -8.15 3.97
N LEU A 70 -6.04 -9.31 3.33
CA LEU A 70 -6.38 -9.47 1.92
C LEU A 70 -7.90 -9.46 1.74
N LEU A 71 -8.31 -9.05 0.55
CA LEU A 71 -9.72 -9.03 0.15
C LEU A 71 -10.23 -10.46 0.00
N PRO A 72 -11.29 -10.85 0.74
CA PRO A 72 -11.84 -12.20 0.72
C PRO A 72 -12.26 -12.63 -0.69
N GLY A 73 -11.99 -13.90 -1.02
CA GLY A 73 -12.30 -14.47 -2.34
C GLY A 73 -11.37 -14.01 -3.47
N HIS A 74 -10.41 -13.13 -3.17
CA HIS A 74 -9.43 -12.60 -4.13
C HIS A 74 -7.98 -12.78 -3.65
N GLU A 75 -7.77 -13.56 -2.59
CA GLU A 75 -6.49 -13.69 -1.89
C GLU A 75 -5.40 -14.18 -2.84
N LEU A 76 -5.66 -15.25 -3.60
CA LEU A 76 -4.69 -15.80 -4.54
C LEU A 76 -4.28 -14.81 -5.64
N ARG A 77 -5.26 -14.07 -6.19
CA ARG A 77 -4.99 -13.07 -7.24
C ARG A 77 -4.19 -11.90 -6.66
N ALA A 78 -4.62 -11.37 -5.52
CA ALA A 78 -3.92 -10.30 -4.83
C ALA A 78 -2.48 -10.70 -4.45
N LEU A 79 -2.28 -11.91 -3.92
CA LEU A 79 -0.95 -12.42 -3.57
C LEU A 79 0.00 -12.50 -4.77
N ASN A 80 -0.51 -12.87 -5.95
CA ASN A 80 0.32 -12.89 -7.15
C ASN A 80 0.83 -11.48 -7.48
N HIS A 81 -0.06 -10.48 -7.49
CA HIS A 81 0.32 -9.09 -7.70
C HIS A 81 1.30 -8.57 -6.64
N TYR A 82 1.05 -8.84 -5.36
CA TYR A 82 1.95 -8.41 -4.28
C TYR A 82 3.35 -9.01 -4.41
N ARG A 83 3.45 -10.27 -4.83
CA ARG A 83 4.75 -10.91 -5.08
C ARG A 83 5.44 -10.32 -6.30
N ALA A 84 4.70 -10.11 -7.39
CA ALA A 84 5.23 -9.52 -8.62
C ALA A 84 5.76 -8.09 -8.39
N GLU A 85 5.10 -7.32 -7.53
CA GLU A 85 5.47 -5.94 -7.22
C GLU A 85 6.40 -5.79 -6.00
N SER A 86 6.80 -6.90 -5.37
CA SER A 86 7.57 -6.89 -4.12
C SER A 86 6.89 -6.07 -3.00
N THR A 87 5.56 -6.07 -2.95
CA THR A 87 4.80 -5.40 -1.89
C THR A 87 5.14 -6.03 -0.53
N PRO A 88 5.51 -5.24 0.49
CA PRO A 88 5.87 -5.76 1.81
C PRO A 88 4.74 -6.58 2.45
N LEU A 89 5.00 -7.86 2.73
CA LEU A 89 4.11 -8.77 3.44
C LEU A 89 4.73 -9.13 4.80
N ARG A 90 3.88 -9.32 5.82
CA ARG A 90 4.23 -10.01 7.06
C ARG A 90 3.90 -11.49 6.91
N GLU A 91 4.79 -12.32 7.47
CA GLU A 91 4.54 -13.75 7.57
C GLU A 91 3.20 -14.01 8.27
N ALA A 92 2.47 -15.01 7.78
CA ALA A 92 1.22 -15.41 8.40
C ALA A 92 1.52 -15.89 9.83
N PRO A 93 0.85 -15.35 10.86
CA PRO A 93 0.97 -15.93 12.19
C PRO A 93 0.47 -17.38 12.11
N ALA A 94 1.09 -18.29 12.88
CA ALA A 94 0.76 -19.72 12.88
C ALA A 94 -0.73 -20.01 13.15
N SER A 95 -1.45 -19.05 13.72
CA SER A 95 -2.89 -19.11 14.02
C SER A 95 -3.80 -18.59 12.89
N ALA A 96 -3.26 -18.14 11.76
CA ALA A 96 -4.08 -17.68 10.63
C ALA A 96 -4.58 -18.87 9.80
N ASP A 97 -5.90 -19.03 9.75
CA ASP A 97 -6.55 -20.00 8.87
C ASP A 97 -6.06 -19.83 7.42
N GLY A 98 -5.54 -20.91 6.85
CA GLY A 98 -5.06 -20.94 5.46
C GLY A 98 -3.67 -20.36 5.20
N HIS A 99 -2.89 -19.98 6.23
CA HIS A 99 -1.51 -19.47 6.10
C HIS A 99 -1.38 -18.25 5.14
N VAL A 100 -2.44 -17.47 4.99
CA VAL A 100 -2.43 -16.30 4.11
C VAL A 100 -1.66 -15.17 4.82
N PRO A 101 -0.56 -14.64 4.22
CA PRO A 101 0.20 -13.55 4.82
C PRO A 101 -0.64 -12.28 4.86
N ARG A 102 -0.26 -11.30 5.70
CA ARG A 102 -0.90 -9.97 5.72
C ARG A 102 0.03 -8.94 5.10
N LEU A 103 -0.49 -7.80 4.65
CA LEU A 103 0.36 -6.69 4.25
C LEU A 103 1.09 -6.11 5.46
N ASP A 104 2.38 -5.82 5.30
CA ASP A 104 3.10 -5.01 6.29
C ASP A 104 2.76 -3.55 6.08
N MET A 105 1.63 -3.11 6.64
CA MET A 105 1.12 -1.74 6.46
C MET A 105 2.13 -0.66 6.86
N ARG A 106 3.06 -0.94 7.78
CA ARG A 106 4.10 0.04 8.18
C ARG A 106 5.10 0.31 7.06
N ARG A 107 5.36 -0.69 6.22
CA ARG A 107 6.33 -0.61 5.11
C ARG A 107 5.64 -0.39 3.77
N ALA A 108 4.44 -0.92 3.57
CA ALA A 108 3.75 -0.89 2.29
C ALA A 108 2.95 0.40 2.06
N ARG A 109 2.51 1.10 3.12
CA ARG A 109 1.64 2.27 2.98
C ARG A 109 2.33 3.40 2.21
N TRP A 110 1.65 3.93 1.20
CA TRP A 110 2.04 5.15 0.50
C TRP A 110 1.45 6.35 1.20
N ASP A 111 2.25 7.39 1.35
CA ASP A 111 1.89 8.69 1.93
C ASP A 111 1.45 9.70 0.86
N GLY A 112 1.43 9.31 -0.41
CA GLY A 112 0.95 10.13 -1.50
C GLY A 112 1.99 11.10 -2.08
N VAL A 113 3.25 11.01 -1.64
CA VAL A 113 4.34 11.81 -2.21
C VAL A 113 4.98 11.02 -3.36
N PRO A 114 5.03 11.55 -4.59
CA PRO A 114 5.80 10.92 -5.66
C PRO A 114 7.29 11.05 -5.32
N GLY A 115 7.94 9.94 -4.95
CA GLY A 115 9.40 9.90 -4.77
C GLY A 115 9.95 9.02 -3.63
N ALA A 116 9.15 8.59 -2.65
CA ALA A 116 9.68 7.88 -1.47
C ALA A 116 9.92 6.37 -1.67
N ALA A 117 10.21 5.91 -2.89
CA ALA A 117 10.52 4.51 -3.17
C ALA A 117 12.03 4.19 -3.19
N ALA A 118 12.92 5.17 -3.05
CA ALA A 118 14.37 4.94 -3.18
C ALA A 118 15.16 4.88 -1.86
N ASP A 119 14.65 5.42 -0.74
CA ASP A 119 15.46 5.62 0.48
C ASP A 119 14.91 4.85 1.69
N ALA A 120 14.95 3.53 1.63
CA ALA A 120 14.78 2.67 2.81
C ALA A 120 15.90 1.63 2.91
N GLY A 121 17.12 2.05 2.58
CA GLY A 121 18.36 1.46 3.06
C GLY A 121 19.02 2.46 4.01
N ALA A 122 18.64 2.41 5.28
CA ALA A 122 19.31 3.16 6.35
C ALA A 122 19.79 2.17 7.41
N ASP A 123 20.78 1.39 7.02
CA ASP A 123 21.83 0.84 7.87
C ASP A 123 22.60 2.00 8.53
N GLY A 124 22.04 2.51 9.63
CA GLY A 124 22.67 3.49 10.51
C GLY A 124 23.15 2.84 11.80
N ARG A 125 24.30 2.16 11.74
CA ARG A 125 25.07 1.78 12.93
C ARG A 125 25.47 3.06 13.69
N ALA A 126 24.95 3.26 14.91
CA ALA A 126 25.70 3.98 15.95
C ALA A 126 26.81 3.00 16.41
N GLY A 127 28.13 3.24 16.30
CA GLY A 127 28.91 4.44 16.62
C GLY A 127 29.08 4.49 18.14
N GLY A 128 30.22 4.25 18.79
CA GLY A 128 31.65 4.02 18.52
C GLY A 128 32.33 3.91 19.92
N PRO A 129 33.59 4.31 20.18
CA PRO A 129 34.84 4.20 19.42
C PRO A 129 35.91 3.37 20.18
N GLY A 130 37.03 3.08 19.50
CA GLY A 130 38.14 2.26 19.98
C GLY A 130 39.12 2.93 20.94
N ALA A 131 40.00 2.09 21.50
CA ALA A 131 41.30 2.47 22.05
C ALA A 131 42.21 1.23 22.04
N ASP A 132 42.93 1.06 20.93
CA ASP A 132 44.15 0.27 20.83
C ASP A 132 45.33 1.22 20.61
N GLY A 133 46.38 1.03 21.40
CA GLY A 133 47.59 1.84 21.37
C GLY A 133 48.60 1.34 22.40
N GLY A 134 49.24 0.21 22.10
CA GLY A 134 50.40 -0.28 22.84
C GLY A 134 51.68 0.47 22.48
N GLY A 135 52.67 0.42 23.37
CA GLY A 135 54.02 0.92 23.11
C GLY A 135 54.94 0.65 24.30
N GLY A 136 55.62 -0.49 24.29
CA GLY A 136 56.79 -0.72 25.13
C GLY A 136 58.06 -0.40 24.34
N ALA A 137 59.07 0.20 24.99
CA ALA A 137 60.46 0.23 24.55
C ALA A 137 61.39 1.01 25.51
N HIS A 138 62.30 0.27 26.16
CA HIS A 138 63.74 0.54 26.39
C HIS A 138 64.18 1.83 27.11
N THR A 139 64.81 1.67 28.28
CA THR A 139 66.24 1.97 28.51
C THR A 139 66.72 1.13 29.69
#